data_AF-A0A7G9Z297-F1
#
_entry.id   AF-A0A7G9Z297-F1
#
_cell.length_a   1.000
_cell.length_b   1.000
_cell.length_c   1.000
_cell.angle_alpha   90.00
_cell.angle_beta   90.00
_cell.angle_gamma   90.00
#
_symmetry.space_group_name_H-M   'P 1'
#
loop_
_entity.id
_entity.type
_entity.pdbx_description
1 polymer ?
#
loop_
_entity_poly.entity_id
_entity_poly.type
_entity_poly.pdbx_seq_one_letter_code
_entity_poly.pdbx_strand_id
1 'polypeptide(L)'
;MVIRSDKIGQSWLLPLDVSELIPEDHICNLVEVVVDSMDVGEAEQKYRSGPGNPAYSRRMLLRLAIMASLDAIWSSRKIAKLAHENVVYRYLAGHEKPDFRTIK
;
A
#
# COMPACT_ATOMS: atom_id res chain seq x y z
N MET A 1 -28.82 -29.57 -6.65
CA MET A 1 -27.98 -28.44 -6.18
C MET A 1 -27.14 -27.98 -7.36
N VAL A 2 -27.26 -26.73 -7.80
CA VAL A 2 -26.55 -26.21 -8.98
C VAL A 2 -25.19 -25.67 -8.54
N ILE A 3 -24.11 -26.14 -9.17
CA ILE A 3 -22.74 -25.68 -8.90
C ILE A 3 -22.48 -24.40 -9.71
N ARG A 4 -21.86 -23.38 -9.12
CA ARG A 4 -21.46 -22.16 -9.83
C ARG A 4 -20.31 -22.48 -10.79
N SER A 5 -20.34 -21.91 -11.99
CA SER A 5 -19.24 -22.03 -12.96
C SER A 5 -18.00 -21.24 -12.51
N ASP A 6 -16.82 -21.72 -12.87
CA ASP A 6 -15.57 -20.97 -12.74
C ASP A 6 -15.61 -19.72 -13.64
N LYS A 7 -15.13 -18.58 -13.12
CA LYS A 7 -15.14 -17.28 -13.80
C LYS A 7 -13.73 -16.69 -13.96
N ILE A 8 -12.69 -17.51 -13.79
CA ILE A 8 -11.31 -17.09 -14.02
C ILE A 8 -11.16 -16.47 -15.42
N GLY A 9 -10.45 -15.33 -15.51
CA GLY A 9 -10.26 -14.58 -16.76
C GLY A 9 -11.36 -13.56 -17.09
N GLN A 10 -12.36 -13.38 -16.21
CA GLN A 10 -13.32 -12.28 -16.35
C GLN A 10 -12.62 -10.93 -16.24
N SER A 11 -12.83 -10.05 -17.23
CA SER A 11 -12.37 -8.66 -17.23
C SER A 11 -13.48 -7.71 -16.78
N TRP A 12 -13.10 -6.54 -16.30
CA TRP A 12 -14.02 -5.44 -16.03
C TRP A 12 -14.01 -4.44 -17.18
N LEU A 13 -15.17 -3.85 -17.45
CA LEU A 13 -15.32 -2.81 -18.48
C LEU A 13 -14.63 -1.50 -18.08
N LEU A 14 -14.63 -1.19 -16.78
CA LEU A 14 -13.97 -0.03 -16.18
C LEU A 14 -13.12 -0.49 -14.99
N PRO A 15 -11.99 0.19 -14.70
CA PRO A 15 -11.23 -0.09 -13.50
C PRO A 15 -12.08 0.26 -12.27
N LEU A 16 -12.23 -0.71 -11.35
CA LEU A 16 -12.81 -0.44 -10.03
C LEU A 16 -11.84 0.40 -9.21
N ASP A 17 -12.39 1.19 -8.29
CA ASP A 17 -11.58 1.75 -7.22
C ASP A 17 -10.96 0.60 -6.40
N VAL A 18 -9.69 0.75 -6.03
CA VAL A 18 -8.99 -0.25 -5.22
C VAL A 18 -9.60 -0.33 -3.81
N SER A 19 -10.16 0.77 -3.31
CA SER A 19 -10.86 0.82 -2.03
C SER A 19 -12.05 -0.15 -1.98
N GLU A 20 -12.80 -0.28 -3.08
CA GLU A 20 -13.96 -1.18 -3.20
C GLU A 20 -13.58 -2.68 -3.12
N LEU A 21 -12.30 -3.00 -3.34
CA LEU A 21 -11.79 -4.37 -3.22
C LEU A 21 -11.40 -4.74 -1.80
N ILE A 22 -11.42 -3.77 -0.88
CA ILE A 22 -11.04 -3.93 0.51
C ILE A 22 -12.31 -3.89 1.36
N PRO A 23 -12.52 -4.88 2.26
CA PRO A 23 -13.62 -4.82 3.22
C PRO A 23 -13.57 -3.56 4.08
N GLU A 24 -14.73 -2.97 4.38
CA GLU A 24 -14.82 -1.76 5.22
C GLU A 24 -14.22 -1.97 6.62
N ASP A 25 -14.31 -3.19 7.17
CA ASP A 25 -13.80 -3.58 8.48
C ASP A 25 -12.30 -3.96 8.47
N HIS A 26 -11.62 -3.84 7.34
CA HIS A 26 -10.22 -4.21 7.24
C HIS A 26 -9.31 -3.23 7.98
N ILE A 27 -8.32 -3.76 8.71
CA ILE A 27 -7.39 -2.98 9.57
C ILE A 27 -6.61 -1.90 8.81
N CYS A 28 -6.45 -2.03 7.49
CA CYS A 28 -5.74 -1.03 6.68
C CYS A 28 -6.42 0.33 6.68
N ASN A 29 -7.75 0.38 6.82
CA ASN A 29 -8.51 1.63 6.89
C ASN A 29 -8.15 2.40 8.17
N LEU A 30 -7.92 1.67 9.27
CA LEU A 30 -7.38 2.25 10.49
C LEU A 30 -5.94 2.76 10.29
N VAL A 31 -5.09 1.98 9.60
CA VAL A 31 -3.71 2.40 9.31
C VAL A 31 -3.68 3.70 8.50
N GLU A 32 -4.53 3.83 7.49
CA GLU A 32 -4.67 5.05 6.70
C GLU A 32 -5.02 6.25 7.58
N VAL A 33 -6.11 6.17 8.34
CA VAL A 33 -6.59 7.26 9.19
C VAL A 33 -5.55 7.65 10.25
N VAL A 34 -4.92 6.66 10.89
CA VAL A 34 -3.88 6.91 11.90
C VAL A 34 -2.70 7.64 11.28
N VAL A 35 -2.18 7.15 10.16
CA VAL A 35 -1.00 7.76 9.52
C VAL A 35 -1.30 9.13 8.92
N ASP A 36 -2.51 9.35 8.42
CA ASP A 36 -2.93 10.65 7.92
C ASP A 36 -3.06 11.69 9.05
N SER A 37 -3.35 11.26 10.28
CA SER A 37 -3.37 12.12 11.47
C SER A 37 -1.96 12.44 12.03
N MET A 38 -0.92 11.74 11.58
CA MET A 38 0.45 11.96 12.06
C MET A 38 1.14 13.10 11.30
N ASP A 39 1.84 13.96 12.04
CA ASP A 39 2.71 14.98 11.44
C ASP A 39 4.01 14.34 10.94
N VAL A 40 4.16 14.28 9.62
CA VAL A 40 5.37 13.84 8.92
C VAL A 40 6.05 14.97 8.16
N GLY A 41 5.65 16.22 8.40
CA GLY A 41 6.09 17.38 7.62
C GLY A 41 7.60 17.61 7.66
N GLU A 42 8.22 17.47 8.83
CA GLU A 42 9.68 17.59 8.98
C GLU A 42 10.42 16.51 8.15
N ALA A 43 9.93 15.27 8.24
CA ALA A 43 10.50 14.15 7.50
C ALA A 43 10.33 14.32 5.99
N GLU A 44 9.20 14.83 5.51
CA GLU A 44 8.99 15.10 4.09
C GLU A 44 9.84 16.28 3.59
N GLN A 45 9.95 17.37 4.37
CA GLN A 45 10.72 18.55 4.01
C GLN A 45 12.19 18.21 3.75
N LYS A 46 12.77 17.29 4.53
CA LYS A 46 14.16 16.81 4.37
C LYS A 46 14.43 16.19 2.99
N TYR A 47 13.42 15.63 2.34
CA TYR A 47 13.55 14.96 1.04
C TYR A 47 12.87 15.71 -0.10
N ARG A 48 12.32 16.90 0.15
CA ARG A 48 11.60 17.71 -0.84
C ARG A 48 12.51 18.32 -1.89
N SER A 49 13.76 18.62 -1.54
CA SER A 49 14.71 19.31 -2.42
C SER A 49 16.02 18.53 -2.55
N GLY A 50 16.16 17.77 -3.64
CA GLY A 50 17.39 17.09 -4.00
C GLY A 50 17.43 16.80 -5.51
N PRO A 51 18.61 16.83 -6.16
CA PRO A 51 18.74 16.40 -7.54
C PRO A 51 18.54 14.89 -7.64
N GLY A 52 17.78 14.41 -8.64
CA GLY A 52 17.54 12.99 -8.90
C GLY A 52 16.05 12.65 -9.03
N ASN A 53 15.73 11.36 -8.91
CA ASN A 53 14.35 10.88 -8.94
C ASN A 53 13.58 11.36 -7.69
N PRO A 54 12.29 11.76 -7.81
CA PRO A 54 11.51 12.17 -6.65
C PRO A 54 11.51 11.10 -5.57
N ALA A 55 11.67 11.54 -4.31
CA ALA A 55 11.55 10.64 -3.17
C ALA A 55 10.09 10.23 -2.96
N TYR A 56 9.89 8.99 -2.54
CA TYR A 56 8.58 8.51 -2.08
C TYR A 56 8.09 9.32 -0.87
N SER A 57 6.78 9.53 -0.78
CA SER A 57 6.18 10.16 0.40
C SER A 57 6.50 9.36 1.66
N ARG A 58 6.89 10.07 2.72
CA ARG A 58 7.17 9.46 4.02
C ARG A 58 5.91 8.91 4.67
N ARG A 59 4.77 9.53 4.40
CA ARG A 59 3.47 9.04 4.81
C ARG A 59 3.18 7.66 4.21
N MET A 60 3.40 7.50 2.90
CA MET A 60 3.19 6.23 2.21
C MET A 60 4.08 5.11 2.80
N LEU A 61 5.37 5.37 2.97
CA LEU A 61 6.31 4.39 3.53
C LEU A 61 5.93 4.01 4.96
N LEU A 62 5.43 4.96 5.76
CA LEU A 62 4.97 4.72 7.12
C LEU A 62 3.73 3.80 7.15
N ARG A 63 2.76 4.00 6.25
CA ARG A 63 1.60 3.08 6.13
C ARG A 63 2.05 1.65 5.85
N LEU A 64 2.99 1.47 4.90
CA LEU A 64 3.52 0.15 4.57
C LEU A 64 4.26 -0.49 5.75
N ALA A 65 5.05 0.29 6.49
CA ALA A 65 5.78 -0.19 7.66
C ALA A 65 4.84 -0.62 8.80
N ILE A 66 3.80 0.16 9.09
CA ILE A 66 2.81 -0.16 10.12
C ILE A 66 1.99 -1.39 9.71
N MET A 67 1.47 -1.42 8.48
CA MET A 67 0.70 -2.57 7.99
C MET A 67 1.55 -3.85 7.99
N ALA A 68 2.80 -3.79 7.54
CA ALA A 68 3.73 -4.92 7.60
C ALA A 68 4.00 -5.38 9.04
N SER A 69 4.08 -4.45 9.99
CA SER A 69 4.24 -4.79 11.41
C SER A 69 3.02 -5.51 11.97
N LEU A 70 1.81 -5.09 11.59
CA LEU A 70 0.55 -5.75 11.95
C LEU A 70 0.46 -7.17 11.38
N ASP A 71 0.91 -7.36 10.14
CA ASP A 71 0.96 -8.68 9.49
C ASP A 71 2.18 -9.54 9.90
N ALA A 72 3.01 -9.06 10.84
CA ALA A 72 4.26 -9.68 11.29
C ALA A 72 5.27 -9.96 10.15
N ILE A 73 5.36 -9.05 9.19
CA ILE A 73 6.23 -9.11 8.01
C ILE A 73 7.43 -8.17 8.18
N TRP A 74 8.58 -8.75 8.47
CA TRP A 74 9.82 -7.98 8.70
C TRP A 74 10.75 -7.88 7.49
N SER A 75 10.52 -8.70 6.46
CA SER A 75 11.38 -8.72 5.28
C SER A 75 11.00 -7.59 4.32
N SER A 76 11.87 -6.60 4.14
CA SER A 76 11.66 -5.51 3.18
C SER A 76 11.39 -6.00 1.75
N ARG A 77 12.05 -7.10 1.33
CA ARG A 77 11.77 -7.76 0.04
C ARG A 77 10.35 -8.30 -0.04
N LYS A 78 9.83 -8.87 1.06
CA LYS A 78 8.45 -9.35 1.13
C LYS A 78 7.45 -8.19 1.09
N ILE A 79 7.75 -7.09 1.80
CA ILE A 79 6.92 -5.87 1.76
C ILE A 79 6.88 -5.28 0.34
N ALA A 80 8.04 -5.17 -0.31
CA ALA A 80 8.12 -4.71 -1.70
C ALA A 80 7.29 -5.61 -2.64
N LYS A 81 7.41 -6.94 -2.50
CA LYS A 81 6.58 -7.88 -3.27
C LYS A 81 5.08 -7.68 -3.02
N LEU A 82 4.67 -7.46 -1.77
CA LEU A 82 3.27 -7.21 -1.42
C LEU A 82 2.76 -5.88 -2.01
N ALA A 83 3.57 -4.83 -2.04
CA ALA A 83 3.21 -3.58 -2.69
C ALA A 83 2.92 -3.73 -4.19
N HIS A 84 3.44 -4.79 -4.84
CA HIS A 84 3.15 -5.09 -6.24
C HIS A 84 1.91 -6.00 -6.41
N GLU A 85 1.77 -7.00 -5.55
CA GLU A 85 0.84 -8.12 -5.79
C GLU A 85 -0.43 -8.05 -4.93
N ASN A 86 -0.34 -7.51 -3.72
CA ASN A 86 -1.43 -7.49 -2.76
C ASN A 86 -2.25 -6.20 -2.85
N VAL A 87 -3.58 -6.34 -2.92
CA VAL A 87 -4.52 -5.21 -3.09
C VAL A 87 -4.44 -4.22 -1.92
N VAL A 88 -4.33 -4.70 -0.69
CA VAL A 88 -4.24 -3.86 0.52
C VAL A 88 -2.95 -3.04 0.50
N TYR A 89 -1.82 -3.68 0.20
CA TYR A 89 -0.53 -2.98 0.15
C TYR A 89 -0.46 -2.00 -1.03
N ARG A 90 -1.06 -2.34 -2.18
CA ARG A 90 -1.21 -1.42 -3.32
C ARG A 90 -2.06 -0.20 -2.96
N TYR A 91 -3.15 -0.39 -2.22
CA TYR A 91 -4.00 0.69 -1.74
C TYR A 91 -3.21 1.64 -0.83
N LEU A 92 -2.55 1.11 0.21
CA LEU A 92 -1.74 1.91 1.13
C LEU A 92 -0.56 2.61 0.44
N ALA A 93 0.01 1.98 -0.61
CA ALA A 93 1.05 2.55 -1.45
C ALA A 93 0.54 3.59 -2.46
N GLY A 94 -0.78 3.69 -2.69
CA GLY A 94 -1.34 4.54 -3.74
C GLY A 94 -0.86 4.16 -5.14
N HIS A 95 -0.77 2.84 -5.42
CA HIS A 95 -0.19 2.27 -6.66
C HIS A 95 1.31 2.49 -6.89
N GLU A 96 2.01 3.19 -5.99
CA GLU A 96 3.47 3.26 -6.02
C GLU A 96 4.10 1.89 -5.74
N LYS A 97 5.27 1.67 -6.33
CA LYS A 97 5.99 0.39 -6.29
C LYS A 97 7.38 0.58 -5.70
N PRO A 98 7.49 0.81 -4.38
CA PRO A 98 8.77 1.04 -3.73
C PRO A 98 9.63 -0.22 -3.74
N ASP A 99 10.92 -0.05 -4.08
CA ASP A 99 11.90 -1.11 -3.98
C ASP A 99 12.22 -1.47 -2.51
N PHE A 100 12.71 -2.69 -2.27
CA PHE A 100 13.09 -3.18 -0.94
C PHE A 100 14.20 -2.35 -0.27
N ARG A 101 14.94 -1.57 -1.06
CA ARG A 101 15.98 -0.63 -0.58
C ARG A 101 15.39 0.64 0.01
N THR A 102 14.19 1.03 -0.43
CA THR A 102 13.44 2.18 0.06
C THR A 102 12.71 1.86 1.36
N ILE A 103 12.22 0.63 1.48
CA ILE A 103 11.54 0.10 2.67
C ILE A 103 12.62 -0.44 3.63
N LYS A 104 13.15 0.40 4.51
CA LYS A 104 14.11 0.01 5.55
C LYS A 104 13.67 0.53 6.91
#